data_AF-A0A526XSW5-F1
#
_entry.id   AF-A0A526XSW5-F1
#
_cell.length_a   1.000
_cell.length_b   1.000
_cell.length_c   1.000
_cell.angle_alpha   90.00
_cell.angle_beta   90.00
_cell.angle_gamma   90.00
#
_symmetry.space_group_name_H-M   'P 1'
#
loop_
_entity.id
_entity.type
_entity.pdbx_description
1 polymer ?
#
loop_
_entity_poly.entity_id
_entity_poly.type
_entity_poly.pdbx_seq_one_letter_code
_entity_poly.pdbx_strand_id
1 'polypeptide(L)'
;HTLETHLRRLAQRGVKVVLVSPLRDDLPDWLAAEWWPIRPNTDTALMLGLAGEIVTAGRHDRDFLERCTSGADRLLAYLDGSGDGVRKDAAWAAGLCGLPADA
;
A
#
# COMPACT_ATOMS: atom_id res chain seq x y z
N HIS A 1 -26.55 1.86 4.76
CA HIS A 1 -26.12 2.65 3.58
C HIS A 1 -25.36 3.91 4.00
N THR A 2 -24.13 3.77 4.52
CA THR A 2 -23.26 4.91 4.87
C THR A 2 -22.16 5.14 3.83
N LEU A 3 -21.73 4.10 3.12
CA LEU A 3 -20.64 4.14 2.14
C LEU A 3 -20.83 5.22 1.06
N GLU A 4 -21.96 5.22 0.35
CA GLU A 4 -22.21 6.22 -0.71
C GLU A 4 -22.13 7.65 -0.18
N THR A 5 -22.69 7.90 1.00
CA THR A 5 -22.65 9.22 1.64
C THR A 5 -21.21 9.66 1.92
N HIS A 6 -20.36 8.77 2.41
CA HIS A 6 -18.95 9.07 2.67
C HIS A 6 -18.15 9.27 1.37
N LEU A 7 -18.38 8.45 0.35
CA LEU A 7 -17.73 8.58 -0.96
C LEU A 7 -18.10 9.91 -1.64
N ARG A 8 -19.36 10.36 -1.55
CA ARG A 8 -19.78 11.68 -2.07
C ARG A 8 -19.06 12.81 -1.35
N ARG A 9 -18.87 12.71 -0.03
CA ARG A 9 -18.12 13.70 0.75
C ARG A 9 -16.64 13.74 0.37
N LEU A 10 -16.02 12.60 0.07
CA LEU A 10 -14.65 12.54 -0.44
C LEU A 10 -14.54 13.23 -1.81
N ALA A 11 -15.45 12.90 -2.72
CA ALA A 11 -15.50 13.50 -4.06
C ALA A 11 -15.70 15.02 -4.01
N GLN A 12 -16.66 15.51 -3.20
CA GLN A 12 -16.91 16.94 -3.01
C GLN A 12 -15.71 17.71 -2.44
N ARG A 13 -14.86 17.03 -1.67
CA ARG A 13 -13.63 17.61 -1.11
C ARG A 13 -12.42 17.48 -2.04
N GLY A 14 -12.56 16.84 -3.20
CA GLY A 14 -11.46 16.62 -4.14
C GLY A 14 -10.36 15.71 -3.59
N VAL A 15 -10.69 14.80 -2.66
CA VAL A 15 -9.71 13.87 -2.09
C VAL A 15 -9.28 12.86 -3.15
N LYS A 16 -7.98 12.64 -3.31
CA LYS A 16 -7.45 11.56 -4.16
C LYS A 16 -7.88 10.21 -3.57
N VAL A 17 -8.55 9.39 -4.37
CA VAL A 17 -8.95 8.03 -4.00
C VAL A 17 -8.17 7.04 -4.86
N VAL A 18 -7.61 6.02 -4.22
CA VAL A 18 -7.00 4.87 -4.89
C VAL A 18 -7.79 3.62 -4.52
N LEU A 19 -8.28 2.89 -5.52
CA LEU A 19 -8.95 1.60 -5.40
C LEU A 19 -7.92 0.49 -5.61
N VAL A 20 -7.53 -0.18 -4.53
CA VAL A 20 -6.74 -1.40 -4.59
C VAL A 20 -7.71 -2.59 -4.60
N SER A 21 -7.98 -3.13 -5.79
CA SER A 21 -8.88 -4.27 -5.95
C SER A 21 -8.70 -4.92 -7.32
N PRO A 22 -8.85 -6.25 -7.46
CA PRO A 22 -8.97 -6.88 -8.77
C PRO A 22 -10.22 -6.44 -9.57
N LEU A 23 -11.23 -5.87 -8.90
CA LEU A 23 -12.51 -5.47 -9.49
C LEU A 23 -12.63 -3.95 -9.55
N ARG A 24 -12.86 -3.41 -10.74
CA ARG A 24 -13.01 -1.96 -10.96
C ARG A 24 -14.34 -1.43 -10.41
N ASP A 25 -15.38 -2.26 -10.45
CA ASP A 25 -16.75 -1.95 -10.07
C ASP A 25 -17.01 -2.01 -8.55
N ASP A 26 -15.97 -2.26 -7.74
CA ASP A 26 -16.03 -2.13 -6.28
C ASP A 26 -16.28 -0.68 -5.82
N LEU A 27 -16.06 0.30 -6.69
CA LEU A 27 -16.44 1.69 -6.48
C LEU A 27 -17.42 2.17 -7.55
N PRO A 28 -18.35 3.08 -7.20
CA PRO A 28 -19.23 3.69 -8.19
C PRO A 28 -18.47 4.51 -9.24
N ASP A 29 -18.88 4.42 -10.50
CA ASP A 29 -18.23 5.10 -11.64
C ASP A 29 -18.13 6.63 -11.53
N TRP A 30 -19.02 7.26 -10.75
CA TRP A 30 -19.00 8.70 -10.53
C TRP A 30 -17.84 9.15 -9.63
N LEU A 31 -17.19 8.22 -8.93
CA LEU A 31 -16.02 8.50 -8.12
C LEU A 31 -14.77 8.29 -8.97
N ALA A 32 -14.05 9.37 -9.27
CA ALA A 32 -12.80 9.33 -10.01
C ALA A 32 -11.66 8.77 -9.14
N ALA A 33 -11.66 7.45 -8.92
CA ALA A 33 -10.60 6.73 -8.24
C ALA A 33 -9.52 6.26 -9.24
N GLU A 34 -8.27 6.39 -8.83
CA GLU A 34 -7.18 5.68 -9.47
C GLU A 34 -7.31 4.19 -9.14
N TRP A 35 -7.19 3.31 -10.13
CA TRP A 35 -7.44 1.89 -9.93
C TRP A 35 -6.14 1.09 -10.03
N TRP A 36 -5.84 0.35 -8.97
CA TRP A 36 -4.70 -0.54 -8.84
C TRP A 36 -5.17 -2.00 -8.87
N PRO A 37 -5.14 -2.65 -10.04
CA PRO A 37 -5.68 -3.99 -10.25
C PRO A 37 -4.71 -5.08 -9.78
N ILE A 38 -4.53 -5.22 -8.47
CA ILE A 38 -3.67 -6.28 -7.93
C ILE A 38 -4.27 -7.67 -8.15
N ARG A 39 -3.41 -8.67 -8.29
CA ARG A 39 -3.81 -10.09 -8.31
C ARG A 39 -4.47 -10.47 -6.97
N PRO A 40 -5.57 -11.25 -6.97
CA PRO A 40 -6.20 -11.69 -5.72
C PRO A 40 -5.21 -12.37 -4.76
N ASN A 41 -5.35 -12.10 -3.45
CA ASN A 41 -4.52 -12.64 -2.38
C ASN A 41 -3.05 -12.19 -2.39
N THR A 42 -2.73 -11.04 -3.01
CA THR A 42 -1.36 -10.50 -3.08
C THR A 42 -1.21 -9.14 -2.39
N ASP A 43 -2.22 -8.72 -1.64
CA ASP A 43 -2.29 -7.45 -0.90
C ASP A 43 -1.08 -7.27 0.03
N THR A 44 -0.68 -8.33 0.73
CA THR A 44 0.49 -8.31 1.61
C THR A 44 1.78 -8.01 0.85
N ALA A 45 1.93 -8.50 -0.39
CA ALA A 45 3.10 -8.18 -1.20
C ALA A 45 3.13 -6.69 -1.57
N LEU A 46 1.98 -6.12 -1.94
CA LEU A 46 1.87 -4.68 -2.17
C LEU A 46 2.21 -3.87 -0.90
N MET A 47 1.63 -4.22 0.24
CA MET A 47 1.87 -3.52 1.51
C MET A 47 3.36 -3.56 1.91
N LEU A 48 4.02 -4.71 1.75
CA LEU A 48 5.44 -4.87 2.04
C LEU A 48 6.32 -4.09 1.06
N GLY A 49 5.99 -4.08 -0.24
CA GLY A 49 6.69 -3.26 -1.23
C GLY A 49 6.62 -1.77 -0.91
N LEU A 50 5.41 -1.26 -0.65
CA LEU A 50 5.20 0.14 -0.24
C LEU A 50 5.97 0.48 1.05
N ALA A 51 5.92 -0.40 2.06
CA ALA A 51 6.65 -0.22 3.30
C ALA A 51 8.17 -0.19 3.07
N GLY A 52 8.70 -1.08 2.23
CA GLY A 52 10.13 -1.11 1.89
C GLY A 52 10.59 0.15 1.16
N GLU A 53 9.79 0.71 0.25
CA GLU A 53 10.07 1.99 -0.40
C GLU A 53 10.06 3.15 0.61
N ILE A 54 9.05 3.22 1.49
CA ILE A 54 8.98 4.24 2.55
C ILE A 54 10.20 4.17 3.48
N VAL A 55 10.60 2.95 3.86
CA VAL A 55 11.76 2.72 4.73
C VAL A 55 13.05 3.13 4.03
N THR A 56 13.24 2.71 2.79
CA THR A 56 14.38 3.07 1.95
C THR A 56 14.51 4.59 1.81
N ALA A 57 13.40 5.27 1.57
CA ALA A 57 13.36 6.72 1.44
C ALA A 57 13.53 7.47 2.78
N GLY A 58 13.64 6.76 3.91
CA GLY A 58 13.76 7.36 5.23
C GLY A 58 12.49 8.10 5.69
N ARG A 59 11.31 7.75 5.15
CA ARG A 59 10.03 8.45 5.38
C ARG A 59 9.14 7.81 6.44
N HIS A 60 9.60 6.75 7.11
CA HIS A 60 8.88 6.15 8.22
C HIS A 60 9.07 6.97 9.50
N ASP A 61 8.03 7.04 10.33
CA ASP A 61 8.09 7.71 11.63
C ASP A 61 8.83 6.84 12.64
N ARG A 62 10.13 7.10 12.81
CA ARG A 62 11.02 6.35 13.71
C ARG A 62 10.61 6.48 15.17
N ASP A 63 10.28 7.70 15.61
CA ASP A 63 9.93 7.97 17.01
C ASP A 63 8.62 7.28 17.39
N PHE A 64 7.68 7.20 16.46
CA PHE A 64 6.44 6.44 16.65
C PHE A 64 6.73 4.94 16.76
N LEU A 65 7.53 4.38 15.85
CA LEU A 65 7.88 2.96 15.89
C LEU A 65 8.57 2.58 17.20
N GLU A 66 9.51 3.40 17.68
CA GLU A 66 10.25 3.14 18.92
C GLU A 66 9.37 3.20 20.17
N ARG A 67 8.46 4.18 20.26
CA ARG A 67 7.67 4.41 21.48
C ARG A 67 6.32 3.70 21.52
N CYS A 68 5.78 3.33 20.36
CA CYS A 68 4.40 2.85 20.25
C CYS A 68 4.29 1.41 19.71
N THR A 69 5.41 0.75 19.38
CA THR A 69 5.39 -0.62 18.85
C THR A 69 6.48 -1.49 19.50
N SER A 70 6.37 -2.80 19.27
CA SER A 70 7.39 -3.77 19.67
C SER A 70 7.78 -4.61 18.45
N GLY A 71 9.08 -4.85 18.25
CA GLY A 71 9.59 -5.66 17.14
C GLY A 71 9.71 -4.93 15.80
N ALA A 72 9.69 -3.59 15.80
CA ALA A 72 9.88 -2.79 14.60
C ALA A 72 11.24 -3.08 13.93
N ASP A 73 12.29 -3.26 14.73
CA ASP A 73 13.63 -3.67 14.28
C ASP A 73 13.61 -4.93 13.39
N ARG A 74 12.84 -5.94 13.80
CA ARG A 74 12.69 -7.19 13.04
C ARG A 74 11.97 -6.97 11.71
N LEU A 75 10.94 -6.11 11.70
CA LEU A 75 10.23 -5.76 10.47
C LEU A 75 11.15 -4.98 9.52
N LEU A 76 11.90 -4.00 10.03
CA LEU A 76 12.82 -3.20 9.22
C LEU A 76 13.90 -4.09 8.58
N ALA A 77 14.48 -5.02 9.35
CA ALA A 77 15.43 -6.01 8.85
C ALA A 77 14.83 -6.99 7.81
N TYR A 78 13.53 -7.27 7.92
CA TYR A 78 12.83 -8.09 6.92
C TYR A 78 12.55 -7.32 5.62
N LEU A 79 12.24 -6.02 5.73
CA LEU A 79 11.96 -5.15 4.58
C LEU A 79 13.23 -4.85 3.77
N ASP A 80 14.36 -4.59 4.43
CA ASP A 80 15.63 -4.34 3.76
C ASP A 80 16.34 -5.62 3.25
N GLY A 81 15.84 -6.79 3.65
CA GLY A 81 16.34 -8.10 3.24
C GLY A 81 17.52 -8.62 4.06
N SER A 82 17.93 -7.94 5.13
CA SER A 82 19.01 -8.42 6.02
C SER A 82 18.64 -9.73 6.74
N GLY A 83 17.35 -10.01 6.94
CA GLY A 83 16.87 -11.24 7.58
C GLY A 83 16.75 -12.47 6.67
N ASP A 84 16.50 -12.29 5.37
CA ASP A 84 16.18 -13.40 4.44
C ASP A 84 16.84 -13.29 3.06
N GLY A 85 17.64 -12.26 2.80
CA GLY A 85 18.33 -12.01 1.54
C GLY A 85 17.46 -11.39 0.45
N VAL A 86 16.18 -11.07 0.72
CA VAL A 86 15.24 -10.54 -0.26
C VAL A 86 14.75 -9.18 0.18
N ARG A 87 15.11 -8.13 -0.56
CA ARG A 87 14.56 -6.80 -0.30
C ARG A 87 13.09 -6.72 -0.74
N LYS A 88 12.24 -6.13 0.08
CA LYS A 88 10.81 -5.95 -0.20
C LYS A 88 10.55 -4.60 -0.86
N ASP A 89 11.06 -4.44 -2.08
CA ASP A 89 10.92 -3.21 -2.87
C ASP A 89 9.72 -3.25 -3.84
N ALA A 90 9.48 -2.15 -4.57
CA ALA A 90 8.40 -2.06 -5.54
C ALA A 90 8.54 -3.09 -6.68
N ALA A 91 9.77 -3.39 -7.12
CA ALA A 91 10.01 -4.38 -8.18
C ALA A 91 9.67 -5.81 -7.73
N TRP A 92 10.05 -6.16 -6.50
CA TRP A 92 9.67 -7.42 -5.86
C TRP A 92 8.15 -7.55 -5.73
N ALA A 93 7.49 -6.49 -5.24
CA ALA A 93 6.03 -6.49 -5.11
C ALA A 93 5.33 -6.62 -6.47
N ALA A 94 5.80 -5.89 -7.49
CA ALA A 94 5.26 -5.94 -8.84
C ALA A 94 5.27 -7.36 -9.44
N GLY A 95 6.35 -8.12 -9.21
CA GLY A 95 6.44 -9.52 -9.63
C GLY A 95 5.32 -10.39 -9.04
N LEU A 96 4.92 -10.11 -7.80
CA LEU A 96 3.90 -10.87 -7.07
C LEU A 96 2.48 -10.36 -7.33
N CYS A 97 2.22 -9.08 -7.12
CA CYS A 97 0.87 -8.50 -7.18
C CYS A 97 0.44 -8.08 -8.58
N GLY A 98 1.36 -7.97 -9.53
CA GLY A 98 1.06 -7.63 -10.92
C GLY A 98 0.81 -6.14 -11.19
N LEU A 99 0.90 -5.27 -10.17
CA LEU A 99 0.93 -3.83 -10.34
C LEU A 99 2.32 -3.41 -10.85
N PRO A 100 2.46 -2.54 -11.86
CA PRO A 100 3.76 -2.01 -12.28
C PRO A 100 4.50 -1.33 -11.13
N ALA A 101 5.83 -1.44 -11.11
CA ALA A 101 6.64 -0.87 -10.02
C ALA A 101 6.67 0.68 -10.02
N ASP A 102 6.33 1.29 -11.15
CA ASP A 102 6.24 2.74 -11.38
C ASP A 102 4.79 3.27 -11.38
N ALA A 103 3.83 2.43 -10.97
CA ALA A 103 2.42 2.81 -10.84
C ALA A 103 2.19 3.94 -9.84
#